data_AF-A0A7S2IM10-F1
#
_entry.id   AF-A0A7S2IM10-F1
#
_cell.length_a   1.000
_cell.length_b   1.000
_cell.length_c   1.000
_cell.angle_alpha   90.00
_cell.angle_beta   90.00
_cell.angle_gamma   90.00
#
_symmetry.space_group_name_H-M   'P 1'
#
loop_
_entity.id
_entity.type
_entity.pdbx_description
1 polymer ?
#
loop_
_entity_poly.entity_id
_entity_poly.type
_entity_poly.pdbx_seq_one_letter_code
_entity_poly.pdbx_strand_id
1 'polypeptide(L)'
;GAAGAAGAGRAGAGPAMPQPQTLQTRVAAGCRCSVQWTVNARILKSSHKQVVSPLFSLPFGPPDGPPVPFKMMIRPKAVNEARGGAHFRKASGRGFVELKCEAEVGQIGNINFWISIGNGPHAHDPKGPVSHNFASSSAVCGLPEENGEWDFKSVVDEPSQTFVVSLDIMPANSRR
;
A
#
# COMPACT_ATOMS: atom_id res chain seq x y z
N GLY A 1 -54.15 28.36 17.74
CA GLY A 1 -53.79 26.99 18.18
C GLY A 1 -52.85 26.42 17.14
N ALA A 2 -51.59 26.23 17.50
CA ALA A 2 -51.01 24.91 17.86
C ALA A 2 -50.80 24.03 16.60
N ALA A 3 -49.57 23.96 16.09
CA ALA A 3 -48.59 22.87 16.33
C ALA A 3 -48.71 21.77 15.25
N GLY A 4 -47.66 21.16 14.71
CA GLY A 4 -46.25 21.16 15.08
C GLY A 4 -45.39 20.55 13.97
N ALA A 5 -44.09 20.70 14.14
CA ALA A 5 -43.03 20.21 13.28
C ALA A 5 -42.87 18.68 13.34
N ALA A 6 -42.31 18.10 12.27
CA ALA A 6 -41.51 16.88 12.39
C ALA A 6 -40.40 16.92 11.34
N GLY A 7 -39.18 17.21 11.81
CA GLY A 7 -37.97 17.17 11.00
C GLY A 7 -37.61 15.74 10.63
N ALA A 8 -37.31 15.53 9.36
CA ALA A 8 -36.63 14.33 8.90
C ALA A 8 -35.14 14.47 9.26
N GLY A 9 -34.76 13.87 10.39
CA GLY A 9 -33.37 13.71 10.78
C GLY A 9 -32.59 12.99 9.69
N ARG A 10 -31.58 13.65 9.12
CA ARG A 10 -30.54 13.00 8.33
C ARG A 10 -29.71 12.14 9.27
N ALA A 11 -29.96 10.84 9.26
CA ALA A 11 -29.10 9.85 9.90
C ALA A 11 -27.70 9.97 9.28
N GLY A 12 -26.73 10.44 10.07
CA GLY A 12 -25.33 10.41 9.70
C GLY A 12 -24.89 8.96 9.56
N ALA A 13 -24.42 8.59 8.37
CA ALA A 13 -23.73 7.33 8.17
C ALA A 13 -22.47 7.35 9.04
N GLY A 14 -22.42 6.49 10.06
CA GLY A 14 -21.18 6.24 10.79
C GLY A 14 -20.08 5.75 9.83
N PRO A 15 -18.80 5.90 10.20
CA PRO A 15 -17.71 5.45 9.34
C PRO A 15 -17.87 3.96 9.04
N ALA A 16 -18.00 3.61 7.75
CA ALA A 16 -18.08 2.23 7.30
C ALA A 16 -16.82 1.46 7.74
N MET A 17 -17.00 0.22 8.23
CA MET A 17 -15.87 -0.63 8.59
C MET A 17 -14.94 -0.83 7.38
N PRO A 18 -13.61 -0.77 7.55
CA PRO A 18 -12.67 -1.01 6.45
C PRO A 18 -12.89 -2.40 5.85
N GLN A 19 -13.24 -2.48 4.56
CA GLN A 19 -13.35 -3.75 3.87
C GLN A 19 -11.94 -4.29 3.54
N PRO A 20 -11.63 -5.57 3.82
CA PRO A 20 -10.34 -6.15 3.47
C PRO A 20 -10.10 -6.17 1.96
N GLN A 21 -8.83 -6.11 1.56
CA GLN A 21 -8.37 -6.07 0.16
C GLN A 21 -8.92 -4.88 -0.65
N THR A 22 -9.26 -3.78 0.01
CA THR A 22 -9.64 -2.54 -0.67
C THR A 22 -8.47 -1.62 -0.88
N LEU A 23 -8.56 -0.82 -1.95
CA LEU A 23 -7.64 0.26 -2.25
C LEU A 23 -8.37 1.60 -2.20
N GLN A 24 -7.70 2.59 -1.62
CA GLN A 24 -8.08 3.99 -1.75
C GLN A 24 -6.93 4.76 -2.37
N THR A 25 -7.14 5.32 -3.54
CA THR A 25 -6.15 6.17 -4.22
C THR A 25 -6.58 7.63 -4.11
N ARG A 26 -5.68 8.49 -3.65
CA ARG A 26 -5.84 9.93 -3.58
C ARG A 26 -4.74 10.59 -4.40
N VAL A 27 -5.12 11.49 -5.30
CA VAL A 27 -4.17 12.30 -6.06
C VAL A 27 -4.16 13.69 -5.44
N ALA A 28 -3.01 14.11 -4.90
CA ALA A 28 -2.82 15.44 -4.35
C ALA A 28 -2.36 16.42 -5.44
N ALA A 29 -2.48 17.72 -5.17
CA ALA A 29 -1.87 18.75 -6.01
C ALA A 29 -0.34 18.55 -6.08
N GLY A 30 0.26 18.64 -7.28
CA GLY A 30 1.72 18.52 -7.46
C GLY A 30 2.24 17.12 -7.79
N CYS A 31 1.50 16.33 -8.57
CA CYS A 31 1.89 15.00 -9.09
C CYS A 31 2.16 13.92 -8.02
N ARG A 32 1.83 14.17 -6.75
CA ARG A 32 1.93 13.19 -5.67
C ARG A 32 0.64 12.38 -5.57
N CYS A 33 0.77 11.07 -5.58
CA CYS A 33 -0.32 10.13 -5.35
C CYS A 33 -0.10 9.42 -4.01
N SER A 34 -1.19 9.16 -3.29
CA SER A 34 -1.21 8.34 -2.08
C SER A 34 -2.16 7.18 -2.31
N VAL A 35 -1.69 5.95 -2.09
CA VAL A 35 -2.47 4.72 -2.25
C VAL A 35 -2.49 4.00 -0.91
N GLN A 36 -3.67 3.75 -0.37
CA GLN A 36 -3.86 3.00 0.87
C GLN A 36 -4.46 1.65 0.56
N TRP A 37 -3.84 0.59 1.06
CA TRP A 37 -4.26 -0.78 0.90
C TRP A 37 -4.61 -1.40 2.25
N THR A 38 -5.89 -1.74 2.41
CA THR A 38 -6.39 -2.45 3.60
C THR A 38 -6.19 -3.95 3.42
N VAL A 39 -5.46 -4.59 4.32
CA VAL A 39 -5.08 -6.00 4.25
C VAL A 39 -5.76 -6.77 5.37
N ASN A 40 -6.27 -7.97 5.07
CA ASN A 40 -6.81 -8.87 6.07
C ASN A 40 -5.68 -9.41 6.97
N ALA A 41 -5.73 -9.15 8.28
CA ALA A 41 -4.68 -9.56 9.22
C ALA A 41 -4.53 -11.10 9.34
N ARG A 42 -5.53 -11.89 8.92
CA ARG A 42 -5.44 -13.36 8.87
C ARG A 42 -4.31 -13.85 7.97
N ILE A 43 -3.88 -13.05 6.99
CA ILE A 43 -2.74 -13.39 6.12
C ILE A 43 -1.46 -13.62 6.94
N LEU A 44 -1.27 -12.87 8.04
CA LEU A 44 -0.08 -12.94 8.90
C LEU A 44 0.06 -14.29 9.62
N LYS A 45 -1.00 -15.10 9.66
CA LYS A 45 -1.03 -16.44 10.27
C LYS A 45 -1.06 -17.57 9.23
N SER A 46 -0.99 -17.23 7.94
CA SER A 46 -1.18 -18.17 6.83
C SER A 46 0.11 -18.81 6.30
N SER A 47 -0.05 -19.82 5.44
CA SER A 47 1.05 -20.42 4.66
C SER A 47 1.37 -19.67 3.37
N HIS A 48 0.72 -18.53 3.10
CA HIS A 48 1.01 -17.73 1.91
C HIS A 48 2.45 -17.19 1.95
N LYS A 49 3.08 -17.19 0.78
CA LYS A 49 4.45 -16.66 0.57
C LYS A 49 4.44 -15.20 0.14
N GLN A 50 3.29 -14.68 -0.24
CA GLN A 50 3.07 -13.27 -0.57
C GLN A 50 1.57 -12.96 -0.51
N VAL A 51 1.25 -11.69 -0.36
CA VAL A 51 -0.09 -11.15 -0.63
C VAL A 51 0.05 -9.94 -1.54
N VAL A 52 -0.89 -9.78 -2.46
CA VAL A 52 -0.82 -8.78 -3.53
C VAL A 52 -2.07 -7.92 -3.47
N SER A 53 -1.92 -6.61 -3.66
CA SER A 53 -3.04 -5.69 -3.74
C SER A 53 -3.86 -5.92 -5.01
N PRO A 54 -5.11 -5.44 -5.08
CA PRO A 54 -5.73 -5.20 -6.36
C PRO A 54 -4.86 -4.28 -7.25
N LEU A 55 -5.14 -4.27 -8.55
CA LEU A 55 -4.45 -3.40 -9.49
C LEU A 55 -4.89 -1.94 -9.27
N PHE A 56 -3.95 -1.00 -9.29
CA PHE A 56 -4.23 0.43 -9.33
C PHE A 56 -3.37 1.11 -10.39
N SER A 57 -3.87 2.20 -10.97
CA SER A 57 -3.13 2.91 -12.02
C SER A 57 -2.80 4.33 -11.59
N LEU A 58 -1.61 4.80 -11.96
CA LEU A 58 -1.09 6.12 -11.61
C LEU A 58 -0.81 6.95 -12.88
N PRO A 59 -1.04 8.28 -12.85
CA PRO A 59 -0.87 9.16 -14.00
C PRO A 59 0.61 9.53 -14.24
N PHE A 60 1.49 8.53 -14.27
CA PHE A 60 2.95 8.71 -14.44
C PHE A 60 3.47 8.22 -15.79
N GLY A 61 2.56 7.90 -16.71
CA GLY A 61 2.89 7.54 -18.08
C GLY A 61 3.25 8.77 -18.91
N PRO A 62 3.42 8.61 -20.23
CA PRO A 62 3.57 9.72 -21.15
C PRO A 62 2.40 10.72 -21.03
N PRO A 63 2.60 12.02 -21.37
CA PRO A 63 1.58 13.06 -21.22
C PRO A 63 0.20 12.72 -21.80
N ASP A 64 0.17 12.00 -22.93
CA ASP A 64 -1.04 11.54 -23.62
C ASP A 64 -1.22 10.01 -23.56
N GLY A 65 -0.45 9.35 -22.70
CA GLY A 65 -0.46 7.90 -22.53
C GLY A 65 -1.49 7.41 -21.51
N PRO A 66 -1.81 6.10 -21.52
CA PRO A 66 -2.66 5.53 -20.48
C PRO A 66 -1.98 5.60 -19.10
N PRO A 67 -2.77 5.64 -18.01
CA PRO A 67 -2.24 5.50 -16.65
C PRO A 67 -1.46 4.19 -16.47
N VAL A 68 -0.34 4.27 -15.75
CA VAL A 68 0.60 3.15 -15.57
C VAL A 68 0.08 2.22 -14.47
N PRO A 69 -0.10 0.91 -14.73
CA PRO A 69 -0.62 -0.05 -13.76
C PRO A 69 0.44 -0.52 -12.75
N PHE A 70 0.03 -0.63 -11.48
CA PHE A 70 0.85 -1.05 -10.34
C PHE A 70 0.12 -2.01 -9.41
N LYS A 71 0.92 -2.74 -8.62
CA LYS A 71 0.47 -3.48 -7.44
C LYS A 71 1.44 -3.29 -6.28
N MET A 72 0.92 -3.28 -5.06
CA MET A 72 1.73 -3.50 -3.86
C MET A 72 1.76 -4.98 -3.53
N MET A 73 2.89 -5.44 -3.00
CA MET A 73 3.09 -6.81 -2.58
C MET A 73 3.66 -6.81 -1.17
N ILE A 74 3.18 -7.71 -0.32
CA ILE A 74 3.81 -8.00 0.97
C ILE A 74 4.41 -9.38 0.87
N ARG A 75 5.68 -9.50 1.22
CA ARG A 75 6.36 -10.79 1.41
C ARG A 75 6.78 -10.98 2.86
N PRO A 76 6.69 -12.19 3.41
CA PRO A 76 7.13 -12.51 4.75
C PRO A 76 8.67 -12.49 4.83
N LYS A 77 9.21 -12.13 6.00
CA LYS A 77 10.64 -12.27 6.27
C LYS A 77 11.04 -13.74 6.25
N ALA A 78 12.10 -14.07 5.50
CA ALA A 78 12.68 -15.41 5.52
C ALA A 78 13.32 -15.69 6.88
N VAL A 79 13.06 -16.88 7.45
CA VAL A 79 13.56 -17.27 8.77
C VAL A 79 14.67 -18.31 8.69
N ASN A 80 14.74 -19.08 7.59
CA ASN A 80 15.85 -19.98 7.29
C ASN A 80 15.76 -20.50 5.84
N GLU A 81 16.82 -20.30 5.04
CA GLU A 81 16.85 -20.68 3.61
C GLU A 81 16.85 -22.20 3.41
N ALA A 82 17.45 -22.96 4.34
CA ALA A 82 17.69 -24.41 4.20
C ALA A 82 16.43 -25.31 4.24
N ARG A 83 15.24 -24.78 4.55
CA ARG A 83 14.00 -25.59 4.68
C ARG A 83 12.76 -24.92 4.05
N GLY A 84 12.92 -24.38 2.83
CA GLY A 84 11.80 -23.87 2.02
C GLY A 84 11.05 -22.68 2.65
N GLY A 85 11.79 -21.82 3.36
CA GLY A 85 11.29 -21.02 4.47
C GLY A 85 11.10 -19.53 4.22
N ALA A 86 9.96 -19.15 3.63
CA ALA A 86 9.38 -17.82 3.81
C ALA A 86 7.85 -17.90 3.62
N HIS A 87 7.10 -18.03 4.70
CA HIS A 87 5.64 -17.87 4.71
C HIS A 87 5.22 -17.10 5.96
N PHE A 88 4.10 -16.40 5.89
CA PHE A 88 3.68 -15.45 6.95
C PHE A 88 3.61 -16.05 8.35
N ARG A 89 3.11 -17.28 8.48
CA ARG A 89 3.05 -18.00 9.77
C ARG A 89 4.42 -18.13 10.43
N LYS A 90 5.51 -18.33 9.67
CA LYS A 90 6.87 -18.46 10.21
C LYS A 90 7.53 -17.11 10.47
N ALA A 91 7.18 -16.08 9.69
CA ALA A 91 7.78 -14.75 9.82
C ALA A 91 7.28 -13.96 11.04
N SER A 92 6.37 -14.53 11.82
CA SER A 92 5.83 -13.94 13.05
C SER A 92 5.21 -12.57 12.84
N GLY A 93 4.62 -12.29 11.67
CA GLY A 93 4.01 -11.00 11.35
C GLY A 93 4.97 -9.98 10.74
N ARG A 94 6.23 -10.35 10.53
CA ARG A 94 7.25 -9.47 9.94
C ARG A 94 7.44 -9.72 8.46
N GLY A 95 7.81 -8.68 7.72
CA GLY A 95 8.03 -8.81 6.28
C GLY A 95 8.38 -7.50 5.61
N PHE A 96 8.28 -7.50 4.29
CA PHE A 96 8.67 -6.40 3.42
C PHE A 96 7.49 -6.02 2.53
N VAL A 97 7.46 -4.75 2.13
CA VAL A 97 6.51 -4.22 1.15
C VAL A 97 7.27 -3.86 -0.12
N GLU A 98 6.74 -4.27 -1.26
CA GLU A 98 7.30 -4.03 -2.58
C GLU A 98 6.24 -3.41 -3.49
N LEU A 99 6.68 -2.53 -4.37
CA LEU A 99 5.91 -1.96 -5.47
C LEU A 99 6.29 -2.68 -6.76
N LYS A 100 5.29 -3.20 -7.47
CA LYS A 100 5.42 -3.82 -8.78
C LYS A 100 4.77 -2.95 -9.84
N CYS A 101 5.52 -2.60 -10.88
CA CYS A 101 5.00 -2.08 -12.12
C CYS A 101 4.51 -3.24 -13.00
N GLU A 102 3.31 -3.13 -13.54
CA GLU A 102 2.70 -4.11 -14.46
C GLU A 102 2.68 -3.58 -15.91
N ALA A 103 3.35 -2.46 -16.18
CA ALA A 103 3.48 -1.86 -17.50
C ALA A 103 4.64 -2.47 -18.28
N GLU A 104 4.64 -2.23 -19.60
CA GLU A 104 5.77 -2.58 -20.44
C GLU A 104 6.98 -1.68 -20.13
N VAL A 105 8.17 -2.23 -20.32
CA VAL A 105 9.44 -1.54 -20.17
C VAL A 105 9.45 -0.28 -21.06
N GLY A 106 9.80 0.87 -20.49
CA GLY A 106 9.84 2.15 -21.21
C GLY A 106 8.67 3.09 -20.95
N GLN A 107 7.59 2.63 -20.30
CA GLN A 107 6.37 3.45 -20.12
C GLN A 107 6.40 4.38 -18.90
N ILE A 108 7.36 4.22 -17.99
CA ILE A 108 7.49 5.08 -16.81
C ILE A 108 8.95 5.42 -16.49
N GLY A 109 9.20 6.68 -16.16
CA GLY A 109 10.51 7.18 -15.77
C GLY A 109 10.87 6.87 -14.31
N ASN A 110 11.81 7.66 -13.78
CA ASN A 110 12.21 7.59 -12.39
C ASN A 110 11.05 8.02 -11.48
N ILE A 111 10.79 7.24 -10.44
CA ILE A 111 9.84 7.57 -9.38
C ILE A 111 10.54 7.63 -8.03
N ASN A 112 9.97 8.42 -7.13
CA ASN A 112 10.29 8.40 -5.71
C ASN A 112 9.06 7.94 -4.93
N PHE A 113 9.24 6.99 -4.03
CA PHE A 113 8.15 6.53 -3.18
C PHE A 113 8.55 6.29 -1.73
N TRP A 114 7.55 6.39 -0.85
CA TRP A 114 7.62 6.10 0.56
C TRP A 114 6.57 5.07 0.92
N ILE A 115 6.88 4.24 1.90
CA ILE A 115 5.97 3.22 2.41
C ILE A 115 5.78 3.43 3.90
N SER A 116 4.54 3.37 4.37
CA SER A 116 4.20 3.31 5.79
C SER A 116 3.17 2.22 6.07
N ILE A 117 3.00 1.87 7.34
CA ILE A 117 2.01 0.90 7.81
C ILE A 117 1.17 1.50 8.94
N GLY A 118 -0.05 1.00 9.09
CA GLY A 118 -1.01 1.48 10.08
C GLY A 118 -1.77 2.72 9.63
N ASN A 119 -2.62 3.23 10.53
CA ASN A 119 -3.44 4.40 10.30
C ASN A 119 -3.57 5.22 11.60
N GLY A 120 -3.87 6.52 11.45
CA GLY A 120 -4.09 7.42 12.57
C GLY A 120 -2.92 7.43 13.58
N PRO A 121 -3.20 7.42 14.89
CA PRO A 121 -2.17 7.43 15.94
C PRO A 121 -1.25 6.21 15.97
N HIS A 122 -1.64 5.11 15.31
CA HIS A 122 -0.86 3.87 15.26
C HIS A 122 -0.07 3.71 13.97
N ALA A 123 -0.09 4.74 13.10
CA ALA A 123 0.73 4.74 11.89
C ALA A 123 2.21 4.81 12.26
N HIS A 124 3.00 3.96 11.63
CA HIS A 124 4.46 4.07 11.70
C HIS A 124 4.94 5.14 10.72
N ASP A 125 6.09 5.73 11.04
CA ASP A 125 6.73 6.72 10.17
C ASP A 125 7.00 6.13 8.78
N PRO A 126 6.75 6.89 7.70
CA PRO A 126 7.09 6.45 6.35
C PRO A 126 8.59 6.22 6.19
N LYS A 127 8.96 5.10 5.56
CA LYS A 127 10.33 4.82 5.13
C LYS A 127 10.49 5.17 3.65
N GLY A 128 11.61 5.81 3.32
CA GLY A 128 11.93 6.28 1.96
C GLY A 128 12.63 7.64 1.96
N PRO A 129 12.82 8.28 0.79
CA PRO A 129 12.38 7.80 -0.51
C PRO A 129 13.18 6.60 -1.00
N VAL A 130 12.50 5.69 -1.68
CA VAL A 130 13.12 4.76 -2.62
C VAL A 130 13.02 5.39 -4.01
N SER A 131 14.17 5.55 -4.66
CA SER A 131 14.25 6.00 -6.05
C SER A 131 14.37 4.80 -6.98
N HIS A 132 13.48 4.68 -7.95
CA HIS A 132 13.49 3.53 -8.87
C HIS A 132 13.06 3.90 -10.28
N ASN A 133 13.63 3.24 -11.28
CA ASN A 133 13.28 3.37 -12.69
C ASN A 133 12.75 2.04 -13.24
N PHE A 134 11.43 1.90 -13.38
CA PHE A 134 10.84 0.66 -13.89
C PHE A 134 11.02 0.48 -15.42
N ALA A 135 11.52 1.47 -16.16
CA ALA A 135 11.83 1.35 -17.58
C ALA A 135 13.22 0.79 -17.88
N SER A 136 14.14 0.74 -16.92
CA SER A 136 15.49 0.22 -17.13
C SER A 136 15.94 -0.78 -16.06
N SER A 137 15.17 -0.93 -15.00
CA SER A 137 15.46 -1.82 -13.87
C SER A 137 14.36 -2.88 -13.70
N SER A 138 14.45 -3.68 -12.63
CA SER A 138 13.42 -4.65 -12.25
C SER A 138 12.01 -4.04 -12.22
N ALA A 139 11.01 -4.81 -12.66
CA ALA A 139 9.60 -4.46 -12.55
C ALA A 139 9.11 -4.41 -11.09
N VAL A 140 9.90 -4.90 -10.14
CA VAL A 140 9.62 -4.92 -8.70
C VAL A 140 10.70 -4.16 -7.95
N CYS A 141 10.31 -3.29 -7.02
CA CYS A 141 11.20 -2.53 -6.16
C CYS A 141 10.61 -2.37 -4.75
N GLY A 142 11.44 -2.38 -3.72
CA GLY A 142 11.03 -2.17 -2.34
C GLY A 142 12.08 -1.38 -1.56
N LEU A 143 11.89 -1.28 -0.26
CA LEU A 143 12.93 -0.75 0.64
C LEU A 143 14.14 -1.70 0.69
N PRO A 144 15.37 -1.18 0.90
CA PRO A 144 16.55 -2.02 1.15
C PRO A 144 16.31 -3.01 2.28
N GLU A 145 16.81 -4.25 2.18
CA GLU A 145 16.50 -5.30 3.17
C GLU A 145 16.94 -4.93 4.61
N GLU A 146 18.02 -4.16 4.74
CA GLU A 146 18.58 -3.73 6.03
C GLU A 146 17.63 -2.87 6.87
N ASN A 147 16.74 -2.10 6.23
CA ASN A 147 15.81 -1.18 6.90
C ASN A 147 14.35 -1.34 6.45
N GLY A 148 14.08 -2.20 5.47
CA GLY A 148 12.77 -2.40 4.85
C GLY A 148 11.82 -3.34 5.59
N GLU A 149 12.28 -3.94 6.70
CA GLU A 149 11.45 -4.83 7.51
C GLU A 149 10.38 -4.06 8.29
N TRP A 150 9.16 -4.58 8.27
CA TRP A 150 8.00 -4.08 9.01
C TRP A 150 7.47 -5.16 9.95
N ASP A 151 6.95 -4.74 11.10
CA ASP A 151 6.12 -5.60 11.96
C ASP A 151 4.63 -5.26 11.73
N PHE A 152 3.97 -6.02 10.86
CA PHE A 152 2.57 -5.77 10.52
C PHE A 152 1.62 -6.07 11.68
N LYS A 153 2.01 -6.90 12.66
CA LYS A 153 1.16 -7.19 13.83
C LYS A 153 0.99 -5.97 14.72
N SER A 154 2.00 -5.11 14.79
CA SER A 154 1.99 -3.91 15.63
C SER A 154 0.92 -2.88 15.24
N VAL A 155 0.39 -2.97 14.02
CA VAL A 155 -0.59 -2.03 13.45
C VAL A 155 -1.91 -2.70 13.06
N VAL A 156 -2.18 -3.91 13.56
CA VAL A 156 -3.47 -4.57 13.34
C VAL A 156 -4.54 -3.85 14.16
N ASP A 157 -5.56 -3.36 13.47
CA ASP A 157 -6.80 -2.91 14.09
C ASP A 157 -7.60 -4.14 14.54
N GLU A 158 -7.68 -4.36 15.86
CA GLU A 158 -8.32 -5.52 16.44
C GLU A 158 -9.81 -5.66 16.06
N PRO A 159 -10.63 -4.58 16.09
CA PRO A 159 -12.05 -4.67 15.72
C PRO A 159 -12.28 -5.15 14.28
N SER A 160 -11.56 -4.58 13.30
CA SER A 160 -11.72 -4.96 11.89
C SER A 160 -10.91 -6.19 11.49
N GLN A 161 -9.92 -6.59 12.28
CA GLN A 161 -8.91 -7.59 11.92
C GLN A 161 -8.21 -7.23 10.59
N THR A 162 -7.89 -5.95 10.42
CA THR A 162 -7.16 -5.45 9.25
C THR A 162 -5.94 -4.62 9.65
N PHE A 163 -5.06 -4.39 8.69
CA PHE A 163 -4.02 -3.37 8.79
C PHE A 163 -3.90 -2.63 7.46
N VAL A 164 -3.35 -1.42 7.48
CA VAL A 164 -3.19 -0.60 6.28
C VAL A 164 -1.73 -0.54 5.88
N VAL A 165 -1.46 -0.64 4.57
CA VAL A 165 -0.18 -0.27 3.95
C VAL A 165 -0.44 0.97 3.11
N SER A 166 0.35 2.02 3.32
CA SER A 166 0.25 3.26 2.53
C SER A 166 1.49 3.43 1.66
N LEU A 167 1.25 3.82 0.41
CA LEU A 167 2.26 4.19 -0.57
C LEU A 167 2.07 5.65 -0.93
N ASP A 168 3.08 6.47 -0.64
CA ASP A 168 3.19 7.82 -1.16
C ASP A 168 4.18 7.81 -2.32
N ILE A 169 3.77 8.30 -3.47
CA ILE A 169 4.56 8.16 -4.70
C ILE A 169 4.44 9.39 -5.58
N MET A 170 5.54 9.75 -6.22
CA MET A 170 5.62 10.86 -7.16
C MET A 170 6.69 10.60 -8.23
N PRO A 171 6.60 11.23 -9.41
CA PRO A 171 7.71 11.26 -10.35
C PRO A 171 8.95 11.88 -9.70
N ALA A 172 10.11 11.26 -9.87
CA ALA A 172 11.38 11.86 -9.45
C ALA A 172 11.71 12.92 -10.49
N ASN A 173 11.26 14.17 -10.25
CA ASN A 173 11.42 15.36 -11.11
C ASN A 173 12.29 15.10 -12.35
N SER A 174 11.66 14.96 -13.52
CA SER A 174 12.32 15.32 -14.77
C SER A 174 12.91 16.71 -14.52
N ARG A 175 14.23 16.86 -14.67
CA ARG A 175 14.89 18.15 -14.48
C ARG A 175 14.10 19.24 -15.22
N ARG A 176 14.02 20.42 -14.59
CA ARG A 176 13.63 21.66 -15.26
C ARG A 176 14.26 21.78 -16.64
#